data_AF-F6GX35-F1
#
_entry.id   AF-F6GX35-F1
#
_cell.length_a   1.000
_cell.length_b   1.000
_cell.length_c   1.000
_cell.angle_alpha   90.00
_cell.angle_beta   90.00
_cell.angle_gamma   90.00
#
_symmetry.space_group_name_H-M   'P 1'
#
loop_
_entity.id
_entity.type
_entity.pdbx_description
1 polymer ?
#
loop_
_entity_poly.entity_id
_entity_poly.type
_entity_poly.pdbx_seq_one_letter_code
_entity_poly.pdbx_strand_id
1 'polypeptide(L)'
;MVVAHGGRCVERVVFGDKITDGGRDDLEKITKIAREMVISPANSRLGLTALTKRVGLMDRPDSPDGELIKYMWDDPFMIPANMTLEVSELFSRELTRYIEETEEIAMSGLKVNRHILDMITNELLENSRITGLEGPLPHNDRVRYQPLDLYPTPLHRC
;
A
#
# COMPACT_ATOMS: atom_id res chain seq x y z
N MET A 1 0.40 1.10 -2.38
CA MET A 1 -0.76 1.28 -1.47
C MET A 1 -1.89 2.09 -2.12
N VAL A 2 -1.62 3.31 -2.62
CA VAL A 2 -2.63 4.17 -3.31
C VAL A 2 -3.51 3.43 -4.34
N VAL A 3 -2.91 2.57 -5.19
CA VAL A 3 -3.67 1.79 -6.20
C VAL A 3 -4.72 0.87 -5.57
N ALA A 4 -4.39 0.23 -4.43
CA ALA A 4 -5.33 -0.66 -3.73
C ALA A 4 -6.50 0.12 -3.11
N HIS A 5 -6.34 1.40 -2.80
CA HIS A 5 -7.45 2.26 -2.38
C HIS A 5 -8.42 2.58 -3.54
N GLY A 6 -8.02 2.34 -4.79
CA GLY A 6 -8.74 2.75 -6.00
C GLY A 6 -10.21 2.31 -6.03
N GLY A 7 -10.50 1.03 -5.82
CA GLY A 7 -11.87 0.50 -5.88
C GLY A 7 -12.80 1.17 -4.88
N ARG A 8 -12.46 1.11 -3.59
CA ARG A 8 -13.28 1.68 -2.50
C ARG A 8 -13.38 3.21 -2.59
N CYS A 9 -12.31 3.89 -2.99
CA CYS A 9 -12.33 5.34 -3.18
C CYS A 9 -13.20 5.75 -4.36
N VAL A 10 -13.20 4.98 -5.46
CA VAL A 10 -14.10 5.19 -6.60
C VAL A 10 -15.56 5.09 -6.14
N GLU A 11 -15.91 4.05 -5.36
CA GLU A 11 -17.27 3.91 -4.83
C GLU A 11 -17.68 5.13 -4.02
N ARG A 12 -16.79 5.63 -3.16
CA ARG A 12 -17.04 6.85 -2.37
C ARG A 12 -17.24 8.09 -3.25
N VAL A 13 -16.42 8.24 -4.29
CA VAL A 13 -16.48 9.38 -5.21
C VAL A 13 -17.74 9.34 -6.10
N VAL A 14 -18.23 8.15 -6.46
CA VAL A 14 -19.39 7.98 -7.34
C VAL A 14 -20.71 7.89 -6.57
N PHE A 15 -20.74 7.10 -5.50
CA PHE A 15 -21.96 6.72 -4.77
C PHE A 15 -22.06 7.33 -3.37
N GLY A 16 -21.07 8.13 -2.95
CA GLY A 16 -21.04 8.77 -1.63
C GLY A 16 -20.85 7.76 -0.51
N ASP A 17 -21.75 7.75 0.47
CA ASP A 17 -21.63 6.88 1.65
C ASP A 17 -22.15 5.45 1.42
N LYS A 18 -22.63 5.14 0.20
CA LYS A 18 -23.10 3.80 -0.17
C LYS A 18 -21.91 2.94 -0.64
N ILE A 19 -21.12 2.47 0.31
CA ILE A 19 -19.93 1.64 0.07
C ILE A 19 -20.28 0.16 0.14
N THR A 20 -19.73 -0.64 -0.77
CA THR A 20 -19.92 -2.09 -0.81
C THR A 20 -18.87 -2.82 0.05
N ASP A 21 -19.04 -4.13 0.21
CA ASP A 21 -18.06 -5.00 0.87
C ASP A 21 -17.02 -5.61 -0.10
N GLY A 22 -17.11 -5.30 -1.40
CA GLY A 22 -16.25 -5.85 -2.45
C GLY A 22 -14.78 -5.46 -2.34
N GLY A 23 -14.46 -4.40 -1.59
CA GLY A 23 -13.08 -3.93 -1.37
C GLY A 23 -12.31 -4.64 -0.25
N ARG A 24 -12.81 -5.74 0.32
CA ARG A 24 -12.20 -6.40 1.49
C ARG A 24 -10.77 -6.88 1.23
N ASP A 25 -10.52 -7.51 0.08
CA ASP A 25 -9.20 -8.04 -0.28
C ASP A 25 -8.16 -6.93 -0.42
N ASP A 26 -8.57 -5.77 -0.92
CA ASP A 26 -7.68 -4.62 -1.05
C ASP A 26 -7.38 -3.99 0.32
N LEU A 27 -8.36 -3.92 1.23
CA LEU A 27 -8.15 -3.47 2.60
C LEU A 27 -7.18 -4.38 3.36
N GLU A 28 -7.24 -5.69 3.13
CA GLU A 28 -6.28 -6.63 3.70
C GLU A 28 -4.86 -6.34 3.18
N LYS A 29 -4.69 -6.19 1.86
CA LYS A 29 -3.39 -5.85 1.23
C LYS A 29 -2.85 -4.50 1.73
N ILE A 30 -3.71 -3.48 1.81
CA ILE A 30 -3.35 -2.16 2.36
C ILE A 30 -2.81 -2.32 3.78
N THR A 31 -3.54 -3.05 4.63
CA THR A 31 -3.15 -3.26 6.03
C THR A 31 -1.83 -4.02 6.13
N LYS A 32 -1.59 -5.01 5.27
CA LYS A 32 -0.33 -5.76 5.22
C LYS A 32 0.83 -4.86 4.83
N ILE A 33 0.70 -4.10 3.74
CA ILE A 33 1.72 -3.16 3.27
C ILE A 33 2.01 -2.09 4.34
N ALA A 34 0.96 -1.51 4.93
CA ALA A 34 1.11 -0.49 5.96
C ALA A 34 1.82 -1.03 7.21
N ARG A 35 1.52 -2.28 7.63
CA ARG A 35 2.24 -2.93 8.75
C ARG A 35 3.74 -3.07 8.46
N GLU A 36 4.11 -3.49 7.25
CA GLU A 36 5.52 -3.58 6.83
C GLU A 36 6.19 -2.20 6.83
N MET A 37 5.47 -1.15 6.40
CA MET A 37 5.97 0.23 6.43
C MET A 37 6.19 0.74 7.86
N VAL A 38 5.33 0.35 8.81
CA VAL A 38 5.47 0.77 10.21
C VAL A 38 6.73 0.18 10.85
N ILE A 39 7.01 -1.10 10.60
CA ILE A 39 8.17 -1.81 11.19
C ILE A 39 9.46 -1.66 10.38
N SER A 40 9.38 -1.03 9.20
CA SER A 40 10.55 -0.83 8.34
C SER A 40 11.62 -0.01 9.06
N PRO A 41 12.92 -0.37 8.94
CA PRO A 41 14.02 0.43 9.47
C PRO A 41 14.05 1.87 8.92
N ALA A 42 13.43 2.11 7.76
CA ALA A 42 13.29 3.44 7.17
C ALA A 42 12.25 4.32 7.88
N ASN A 43 11.43 3.76 8.77
CA ASN A 43 10.47 4.53 9.56
C ASN A 43 11.22 5.31 10.65
N SER A 44 11.33 6.62 10.50
CA SER A 44 12.02 7.49 11.46
C SER A 44 11.40 7.51 12.86
N ARG A 45 10.14 7.08 13.01
CA ARG A 45 9.39 7.11 14.29
C ARG A 45 9.44 5.81 15.07
N LEU A 46 9.61 4.67 14.39
CA LEU A 46 9.54 3.33 14.99
C LEU A 46 10.59 2.34 14.48
N GLY A 47 11.35 2.68 13.43
CA GLY A 47 12.27 1.78 12.72
C GLY A 47 13.46 1.27 13.54
N LEU A 48 13.70 1.83 14.73
CA LEU A 48 14.71 1.37 15.69
C LEU A 48 14.14 0.45 16.78
N THR A 49 12.82 0.31 16.89
CA THR A 49 12.20 -0.60 17.85
C THR A 49 12.06 -1.97 17.17
N ALA A 50 12.66 -3.01 17.76
CA ALA A 50 12.54 -4.37 17.25
C ALA A 50 11.13 -4.92 17.54
N LEU A 51 10.17 -4.58 16.68
CA LEU A 51 8.74 -4.96 16.82
C LEU A 51 8.46 -6.42 16.42
N THR A 52 9.42 -7.06 15.77
CA THR A 52 9.37 -8.47 15.37
C THR A 52 10.61 -9.20 15.85
N LYS A 53 10.44 -10.37 16.45
CA LYS A 53 11.55 -11.25 16.82
C LYS A 53 11.52 -12.49 15.92
N ARG A 54 12.55 -12.67 15.10
CA ARG A 54 12.72 -13.87 14.28
C ARG A 54 13.12 -15.02 15.22
N VAL A 55 12.28 -16.03 15.39
CA VAL A 55 12.55 -17.16 16.29
C VAL A 55 13.12 -18.33 15.47
N GLY A 56 14.34 -18.78 15.80
CA GLY A 56 14.87 -20.06 15.33
C GLY A 56 15.78 -20.08 14.10
N LEU A 57 16.27 -18.94 13.60
CA LEU A 57 17.28 -18.91 12.53
C LEU A 57 18.42 -17.95 12.93
N MET A 58 19.66 -18.48 13.01
CA MET A 58 20.87 -17.65 13.06
C MET A 58 20.86 -16.68 11.87
N ASP A 59 21.42 -15.48 12.08
CA ASP A 59 21.54 -14.38 11.13
C ASP A 59 21.74 -14.85 9.69
N ARG A 60 20.62 -15.02 8.97
CA ARG A 60 20.66 -15.24 7.53
C ARG A 60 20.80 -13.85 6.94
N PRO A 61 21.93 -13.52 6.27
CA PRO A 61 22.10 -12.22 5.68
C PRO A 61 20.92 -11.97 4.74
N ASP A 62 20.40 -10.75 4.76
CA ASP A 62 19.33 -10.33 3.87
C ASP A 62 19.77 -10.68 2.44
N SER A 63 19.03 -11.58 1.78
CA SER A 63 19.31 -11.92 0.39
C SER A 63 19.25 -10.62 -0.43
N PRO A 64 20.26 -10.32 -1.25
CA PRO A 64 20.36 -9.06 -1.99
C PRO A 64 19.38 -8.98 -3.18
N ASP A 65 18.57 -10.02 -3.37
CA ASP A 65 17.65 -10.11 -4.49
C ASP A 65 16.41 -9.30 -4.14
N GLY A 66 16.08 -8.34 -5.01
CA GLY A 66 14.94 -7.41 -4.91
C GLY A 66 13.57 -8.10 -4.98
N GLU A 67 13.39 -9.13 -4.18
CA GLU A 67 12.16 -9.86 -4.01
C GLU A 67 11.15 -8.96 -3.28
N LEU A 68 9.93 -9.01 -3.82
CA LEU A 68 8.66 -8.57 -3.26
C LEU A 68 8.70 -8.41 -1.74
N ILE A 69 8.12 -7.31 -1.23
CA ILE A 69 7.90 -7.06 0.21
C ILE A 69 7.50 -8.39 0.88
N LYS A 70 8.43 -9.01 1.60
CA LYS A 70 8.17 -10.24 2.32
C LYS A 70 7.28 -9.85 3.49
N TYR A 71 6.03 -10.30 3.48
CA TYR A 71 5.07 -10.06 4.56
C TYR A 71 5.58 -10.74 5.84
N MET A 72 6.43 -10.06 6.59
CA MET A 72 7.06 -10.57 7.80
C MET A 72 6.00 -10.92 8.84
N TRP A 73 4.84 -10.26 8.83
CA TRP A 73 3.73 -10.61 9.71
C TRP A 73 2.96 -11.88 9.34
N ASP A 74 3.04 -12.33 8.09
CA ASP A 74 2.36 -13.54 7.62
C ASP A 74 3.31 -14.77 7.64
N ASP A 75 4.60 -14.57 7.97
CA ASP A 75 5.58 -15.65 8.11
C ASP A 75 5.31 -16.44 9.41
N PRO A 76 5.02 -17.75 9.35
CA PRO A 76 4.75 -18.57 10.54
C PRO A 76 5.88 -18.56 11.58
N PHE A 77 7.09 -18.17 11.18
CA PHE A 77 8.28 -18.10 12.04
C PHE A 77 8.55 -16.71 12.64
N MET A 78 7.68 -15.73 12.35
CA MET A 78 7.74 -14.38 12.92
C MET A 78 6.75 -14.28 14.08
N ILE A 79 7.30 -14.09 15.29
CA ILE A 79 6.49 -13.85 16.48
C ILE A 79 6.51 -12.33 16.74
N PRO A 80 5.34 -11.69 16.89
CA PRO A 80 5.27 -10.31 17.34
C PRO A 80 6.03 -10.16 18.65
N ALA A 81 6.91 -9.16 18.76
CA ALA A 81 7.58 -8.89 20.02
C ALA A 81 6.54 -8.46 21.08
N ASN A 82 6.77 -8.80 22.35
CA ASN A 82 5.99 -8.22 23.44
C ASN A 82 6.18 -6.69 23.42
N MET A 83 5.13 -5.95 23.06
CA MET A 83 5.15 -4.49 23.00
C MET A 83 4.58 -3.88 24.27
N THR A 84 5.15 -2.76 24.71
CA THR A 84 4.52 -1.93 25.74
C THR A 84 3.27 -1.25 25.17
N LEU A 85 2.37 -0.79 26.05
CA LEU A 85 1.16 -0.07 25.65
C LEU A 85 1.49 1.15 24.76
N GLU A 86 2.50 1.92 25.17
CA GLU A 86 2.96 3.11 24.43
C GLU A 86 3.42 2.75 23.01
N VAL A 87 4.21 1.69 22.86
CA VAL A 87 4.70 1.24 21.55
C VAL A 87 3.56 0.71 20.68
N SER A 88 2.59 0.01 21.26
CA SER A 88 1.39 -0.45 20.55
C SER A 88 0.51 0.71 20.05
N GLU A 89 0.38 1.77 20.86
CA GLU A 89 -0.35 2.98 20.46
C GLU A 89 0.38 3.72 19.34
N LEU A 90 1.70 3.88 19.46
CA LEU A 90 2.53 4.48 18.41
C LEU A 90 2.42 3.71 17.09
N PHE A 91 2.47 2.37 17.15
CA PHE A 91 2.30 1.50 16.00
C PHE A 91 0.96 1.74 15.32
N SER A 92 -0.12 1.71 16.10
CA SER A 92 -1.48 1.87 15.59
C SER A 92 -1.67 3.24 14.94
N ARG A 93 -1.12 4.29 15.56
CA ARG A 93 -1.16 5.65 15.01
C ARG A 93 -0.40 5.77 13.69
N GLU A 94 0.78 5.17 13.60
CA GLU A 94 1.55 5.19 12.35
C GLU A 94 0.88 4.37 11.24
N LEU A 95 0.30 3.22 11.59
CA LEU A 95 -0.46 2.39 10.67
C LEU A 95 -1.63 3.18 10.07
N THR A 96 -2.45 3.79 10.94
CA THR A 96 -3.60 4.62 10.53
C THR A 96 -3.15 5.77 9.64
N ARG A 97 -2.08 6.47 10.04
CA ARG A 97 -1.52 7.60 9.27
C ARG A 97 -1.19 7.21 7.83
N TYR A 98 -0.48 6.10 7.62
CA TYR A 98 -0.14 5.65 6.27
C TYR A 98 -1.38 5.33 5.42
N ILE A 99 -2.38 4.68 6.03
CA ILE A 99 -3.62 4.32 5.33
C ILE A 99 -4.38 5.59 4.93
N GLU A 100 -4.59 6.52 5.87
CA GLU A 100 -5.32 7.78 5.64
C GLU A 100 -4.61 8.66 4.60
N GLU A 101 -3.30 8.86 4.72
CA GLU A 101 -2.52 9.66 3.75
C GLU A 101 -2.66 9.11 2.32
N THR A 102 -2.59 7.78 2.15
CA THR A 102 -2.71 7.17 0.82
C THR A 102 -4.15 7.10 0.30
N GLU A 103 -5.14 7.01 1.18
CA GLU A 103 -6.56 7.16 0.84
C GLU A 103 -6.84 8.57 0.32
N GLU A 104 -6.34 9.61 1.00
CA GLU A 104 -6.51 11.01 0.57
C GLU A 104 -5.91 11.27 -0.82
N ILE A 105 -4.71 10.75 -1.08
CA ILE A 105 -4.07 10.85 -2.39
C ILE A 105 -4.91 10.15 -3.47
N ALA A 106 -5.41 8.94 -3.18
CA ALA A 106 -6.28 8.21 -4.11
C ALA A 106 -7.57 8.99 -4.40
N MET A 107 -8.25 9.46 -3.36
CA MET A 107 -9.49 10.25 -3.45
C MET A 107 -9.29 11.53 -4.27
N SER A 108 -8.20 12.26 -4.02
CA SER A 108 -7.88 13.49 -4.76
C SER A 108 -7.62 13.18 -6.24
N GLY A 109 -6.79 12.17 -6.52
CA GLY A 109 -6.49 11.74 -7.89
C GLY A 109 -7.74 11.32 -8.67
N LEU A 110 -8.65 10.57 -8.04
CA LEU A 110 -9.90 10.13 -8.66
C LEU A 110 -10.88 11.28 -8.91
N LYS A 111 -10.96 12.25 -7.99
CA LYS A 111 -11.82 13.44 -8.17
C LYS A 111 -11.34 14.31 -9.34
N VAL A 112 -10.03 14.58 -9.43
CA VAL A 112 -9.44 15.37 -10.51
C VAL A 112 -9.64 14.69 -11.87
N ASN A 113 -9.52 13.36 -11.90
CA ASN A 113 -9.61 12.57 -13.13
C ASN A 113 -10.98 11.92 -13.33
N ARG A 114 -12.05 12.48 -12.74
CA ARG A 114 -13.40 11.89 -12.78
C ARG A 114 -13.90 11.63 -14.20
N HIS A 115 -13.59 12.54 -15.12
CA HIS A 115 -13.93 12.40 -16.54
C HIS A 115 -13.30 11.14 -17.19
N ILE A 116 -12.08 10.76 -16.80
CA ILE A 116 -11.42 9.53 -17.28
C ILE A 116 -12.12 8.31 -16.71
N LEU A 117 -12.47 8.33 -15.42
CA LEU A 117 -13.22 7.25 -14.77
C LEU A 117 -14.57 7.02 -15.44
N ASP A 118 -15.32 8.09 -15.73
CA ASP A 118 -16.62 8.00 -16.39
C ASP A 118 -16.47 7.45 -17.82
N MET A 119 -15.44 7.88 -18.56
CA MET A 119 -15.12 7.36 -19.90
C MET A 119 -14.83 5.85 -19.87
N ILE A 120 -13.97 5.39 -18.97
CA ILE A 120 -13.63 3.97 -18.80
C ILE A 120 -14.86 3.16 -18.43
N THR A 121 -15.70 3.71 -17.55
CA THR A 121 -16.90 3.04 -17.05
C THR A 121 -17.92 2.86 -18.17
N ASN A 122 -18.19 3.89 -18.97
CA ASN A 122 -19.09 3.80 -20.12
C ASN A 122 -18.61 2.74 -21.12
N GLU A 123 -17.31 2.75 -21.43
CA GLU A 123 -16.71 1.77 -22.32
C GLU A 123 -16.82 0.34 -21.77
N LEU A 124 -16.61 0.14 -20.46
CA LEU A 124 -16.78 -1.16 -19.81
C LEU A 124 -18.26 -1.62 -19.79
N LEU A 125 -19.20 -0.69 -19.66
CA LEU A 125 -20.63 -1.00 -19.69
C LEU A 125 -21.07 -1.45 -21.09
N GLU A 126 -20.50 -0.87 -22.14
CA GLU A 126 -20.82 -1.23 -23.53
C GLU A 126 -20.12 -2.53 -23.97
N ASN A 127 -18.81 -2.64 -23.71
CA ASN A 127 -17.97 -3.68 -24.28
C ASN A 127 -17.60 -4.81 -23.31
N SER A 128 -18.01 -4.73 -22.03
CA SER A 128 -17.74 -5.69 -20.94
C SER A 128 -16.26 -5.93 -20.61
N ARG A 129 -15.33 -5.55 -21.49
CA ARG A 129 -13.89 -5.72 -21.35
C ARG A 129 -13.18 -4.61 -22.11
N ILE A 130 -12.11 -4.09 -21.51
CA ILE A 130 -11.17 -3.17 -22.15
C ILE A 130 -9.77 -3.80 -22.08
N THR A 131 -9.00 -3.69 -23.15
CA THR A 131 -7.57 -4.05 -23.13
C THR A 131 -6.74 -2.77 -22.96
N GLY A 132 -5.60 -2.88 -22.28
CA GLY A 132 -4.70 -1.73 -22.08
C GLY A 132 -4.02 -1.21 -23.35
N LEU A 133 -4.23 -1.89 -24.49
CA LEU A 133 -3.64 -1.56 -25.80
C LEU A 133 -4.67 -1.02 -26.81
N GLU A 134 -5.96 -1.32 -26.66
CA GLU A 134 -6.98 -1.02 -27.68
C GLU A 134 -8.02 0.03 -27.24
N GLY A 135 -7.94 0.55 -26.02
CA GLY A 135 -8.87 1.58 -25.54
C GLY A 135 -8.46 3.01 -25.91
N PRO A 136 -9.40 3.97 -26.01
CA PRO A 136 -9.13 5.41 -26.14
C PRO A 136 -8.62 6.02 -24.81
N LEU A 137 -7.90 5.22 -24.01
CA LEU A 137 -7.45 5.62 -22.69
C LEU A 137 -6.43 6.75 -22.87
N PRO A 138 -6.69 7.96 -22.38
CA PRO A 138 -5.73 9.04 -22.46
C PRO A 138 -4.46 8.61 -21.74
N HIS A 139 -3.39 8.38 -22.50
CA HIS A 139 -2.08 8.14 -21.94
C HIS A 139 -1.61 9.45 -21.32
N ASN A 140 -1.61 9.52 -19.98
CA ASN A 140 -1.18 10.72 -19.30
C ASN A 140 0.35 10.74 -19.19
N ASP A 141 1.03 11.21 -20.25
CA ASP A 141 2.49 11.35 -20.32
C ASP A 141 3.08 12.23 -19.19
N ARG A 142 2.22 13.02 -18.52
CA ARG A 142 2.60 13.87 -17.39
C ARG A 142 2.62 13.14 -16.06
N VAL A 143 1.90 12.02 -15.94
CA VAL A 143 2.01 11.11 -14.80
C VAL A 143 3.08 10.10 -15.16
N ARG A 144 4.34 10.53 -15.09
CA ARG A 144 5.42 9.57 -14.88
C ARG A 144 5.14 8.99 -13.51
N TYR A 145 4.78 7.71 -13.47
CA TYR A 145 5.08 6.92 -12.28
C TYR A 145 6.58 7.08 -12.10
N GLN A 146 7.00 7.98 -11.21
CA GLN A 146 8.33 7.82 -10.65
C GLN A 146 8.33 6.39 -10.12
N PRO A 147 9.30 5.56 -10.49
CA PRO A 147 9.59 4.38 -9.69
C PRO A 147 9.54 4.87 -8.25
N LEU A 148 8.85 4.16 -7.35
CA LEU A 148 9.06 4.44 -5.93
C LEU A 148 10.58 4.54 -5.78
N ASP A 149 11.08 5.70 -5.35
CA ASP A 149 12.43 5.80 -4.84
C ASP A 149 12.41 4.91 -3.58
N LEU A 150 12.50 3.60 -3.82
CA LEU A 150 13.04 2.64 -2.91
C LEU A 150 14.42 3.19 -2.67
N TYR A 151 14.55 4.06 -1.66
CA TYR A 151 15.85 4.44 -1.14
C TYR A 151 16.59 3.11 -1.02
N PRO A 152 17.68 2.90 -1.78
CA PRO A 152 18.52 1.75 -1.51
C PRO A 152 18.81 1.85 -0.02
N THR A 153 18.51 0.77 0.70
CA THR A 153 18.90 0.59 2.10
C THR A 153 20.28 1.22 2.24
N PRO A 154 20.52 2.12 3.21
CA PRO A 154 21.85 2.63 3.45
C PRO A 154 22.74 1.42 3.70
N LEU A 155 23.41 0.95 2.64
CA LEU A 155 24.43 -0.06 2.73
C LEU A 155 25.41 0.56 3.71
N HIS A 156 25.52 -0.06 4.88
CA HIS A 156 26.55 0.25 5.85
C HIS A 156 27.87 0.33 5.09
N ARG A 157 28.30 1.56 4.77
CA ARG A 157 29.66 1.80 4.33
C ARG A 157 30.50 1.69 5.59
N CYS A 158 31.17 0.54 5.66
CA CYS A 158 32.42 0.24 6.37
C CYS A 158 32.54 0.76 7.80
#